data_AF-A0A2V6UD56-F1
#
_entry.id   AF-A0A2V6UD56-F1
#
_cell.length_a   1.000
_cell.length_b   1.000
_cell.length_c   1.000
_cell.angle_alpha   90.00
_cell.angle_beta   90.00
_cell.angle_gamma   90.00
#
_symmetry.space_group_name_H-M   'P 1'
#
loop_
_entity.id
_entity.type
_entity.pdbx_description
1 polymer ?
#
loop_
_entity_poly.entity_id
_entity_poly.type
_entity_poly.pdbx_seq_one_letter_code
_entity_poly.pdbx_strand_id
1 'polypeptide(L)'
;MDHRLRHRVGARVIAVSYPLNKILTGLARAHVTREKLSDAEVAGHDLSEAEKSALLSGDIRRLYDLGANPYLIRRVFRPRFPI
;
A
#
# COMPACT_ATOMS: atom_id res chain seq x y z
N MET A 1 -7.88 3.56 -35.33
CA MET A 1 -8.71 4.13 -34.24
C MET A 1 -7.77 4.47 -33.10
N ASP A 2 -7.16 5.66 -33.19
CA ASP A 2 -6.13 6.16 -32.29
C ASP A 2 -6.68 6.54 -30.91
N HIS A 3 -6.21 5.86 -29.86
CA HIS A 3 -6.49 6.18 -28.46
C HIS A 3 -5.48 7.18 -27.86
N ARG A 4 -5.08 8.19 -28.64
CA ARG A 4 -4.33 9.35 -28.13
C ARG A 4 -5.32 10.46 -27.86
N LEU A 5 -5.65 10.72 -26.59
CA LEU A 5 -6.14 12.02 -26.05
C LEU A 5 -6.77 11.85 -24.65
N ARG A 6 -5.99 11.53 -23.62
CA ARG A 6 -6.28 11.92 -22.21
C ARG A 6 -4.98 12.11 -21.44
N HIS A 7 -4.20 13.09 -21.87
CA HIS A 7 -3.06 13.62 -21.12
C HIS A 7 -3.29 15.12 -20.97
N ARG A 8 -3.98 15.53 -19.89
CA ARG A 8 -4.04 16.91 -19.38
C ARG A 8 -4.80 16.88 -18.04
N VAL A 9 -4.17 17.49 -17.02
CA VAL A 9 -4.54 17.60 -15.60
C VAL A 9 -4.06 16.46 -14.67
N GLY A 10 -2.75 16.44 -14.40
CA GLY A 10 -2.23 16.59 -13.03
C GLY A 10 -2.30 15.45 -12.02
N ALA A 11 -2.90 14.30 -12.29
CA ALA A 11 -2.71 13.10 -11.46
C ALA A 11 -1.77 12.14 -12.20
N ARG A 12 -0.56 11.90 -11.67
CA ARG A 12 0.21 10.73 -12.11
C ARG A 12 -0.75 9.54 -12.00
N VAL A 13 -0.96 8.80 -13.08
CA VAL A 13 -1.64 7.50 -12.98
C VAL A 13 -0.70 6.64 -12.15
N ILE A 14 -0.91 6.63 -10.84
CA ILE A 14 -0.17 5.77 -9.94
C ILE A 14 -0.58 4.36 -10.34
N ALA A 15 0.37 3.59 -10.86
CA ALA A 15 0.12 2.19 -11.21
C ALA A 15 -0.34 1.47 -9.94
N VAL A 16 -1.55 0.90 -9.96
CA VAL A 16 -2.12 0.21 -8.79
C VAL A 16 -1.39 -1.12 -8.62
N SER A 17 -0.72 -1.31 -7.49
CA SER A 17 -0.07 -2.59 -7.20
C SER A 17 -1.07 -3.59 -6.61
N TYR A 18 -1.37 -4.65 -7.37
CA TYR A 18 -2.28 -5.70 -6.91
C TYR A 18 -1.72 -6.50 -5.71
N PRO A 19 -0.45 -6.95 -5.71
CA PRO A 19 0.13 -7.67 -4.57
C PRO A 19 0.12 -6.84 -3.27
N LEU A 20 0.49 -5.55 -3.37
CA LEU A 20 0.50 -4.63 -2.24
C LEU A 20 -0.91 -4.41 -1.67
N ASN A 21 -1.91 -4.24 -2.53
CA ASN A 21 -3.30 -4.08 -2.07
C ASN A 21 -3.88 -5.38 -1.48
N LYS A 22 -3.43 -6.54 -1.95
CA LYS A 22 -3.86 -7.85 -1.42
C LYS A 22 -3.36 -8.06 0.02
N ILE A 23 -2.08 -7.82 0.30
CA ILE A 23 -1.55 -7.94 1.66
C ILE A 23 -2.22 -6.92 2.59
N LEU A 24 -2.33 -5.65 2.17
CA LEU A 24 -2.98 -4.61 2.96
C LEU A 24 -4.45 -4.94 3.28
N THR A 25 -5.16 -5.59 2.36
CA THR A 25 -6.53 -6.07 2.59
C THR A 25 -6.58 -7.16 3.66
N GLY A 26 -5.64 -8.13 3.61
CA GLY A 26 -5.52 -9.18 4.62
C GLY A 26 -5.27 -8.60 6.01
N LEU A 27 -4.27 -7.72 6.11
CA LEU A 27 -3.91 -7.03 7.36
C LEU A 27 -5.08 -6.21 7.91
N ALA A 28 -5.76 -5.43 7.04
CA ALA A 28 -6.90 -4.61 7.43
C ALA A 28 -8.11 -5.42 7.91
N ARG A 29 -8.32 -6.64 7.37
CA ARG A 29 -9.36 -7.58 7.81
C ARG A 29 -9.01 -8.25 9.13
N ALA A 30 -7.75 -8.64 9.30
CA ALA A 30 -7.23 -9.22 10.54
C ALA A 30 -7.02 -8.18 11.66
N HIS A 31 -7.32 -6.90 11.40
CA HIS A 31 -7.08 -5.79 12.32
C HIS A 31 -5.62 -5.70 12.79
N VAL A 32 -4.69 -6.15 11.97
CA VAL A 32 -3.25 -6.07 12.21
C VAL A 32 -2.81 -4.62 11.99
N THR A 33 -2.14 -4.07 12.99
CA THR A 33 -1.52 -2.75 12.94
C THR A 33 -0.06 -2.88 12.50
N ARG A 34 0.54 -1.77 12.04
CA ARG A 34 1.96 -1.70 11.67
C ARG A 34 2.89 -2.37 12.70
N GLU A 35 2.61 -2.19 14.00
CA GLU A 35 3.43 -2.74 15.10
C GLU A 35 3.51 -4.28 15.11
N LYS A 36 2.53 -4.94 14.50
CA LYS A 36 2.46 -6.39 14.39
C LYS A 36 2.92 -6.91 13.02
N LEU A 37 3.31 -6.01 12.11
CA LEU A 37 3.84 -6.39 10.83
C LEU A 37 5.27 -6.92 11.00
N SER A 38 5.51 -8.15 10.55
CA SER A 38 6.84 -8.78 10.58
C SER A 38 7.29 -9.14 9.17
N ASP A 39 8.59 -9.36 8.98
CA ASP A 39 9.15 -9.85 7.72
C ASP A 39 8.50 -11.16 7.25
N ALA A 40 8.08 -12.03 8.17
CA ALA A 40 7.40 -13.28 7.85
C ALA A 40 6.04 -13.07 7.17
N GLU A 41 5.27 -12.07 7.62
CA GLU A 41 3.98 -11.70 7.03
C GLU A 41 4.14 -11.10 5.62
N VAL A 42 5.28 -10.45 5.36
CA VAL A 42 5.57 -9.81 4.08
C VAL A 42 6.19 -10.79 3.07
N ALA A 43 7.00 -11.75 3.53
CA ALA A 43 7.71 -12.72 2.70
C ALA A 43 6.80 -13.70 1.93
N GLY A 44 5.58 -13.94 2.41
CA GLY A 44 4.60 -14.81 1.75
C GLY A 44 3.92 -14.18 0.52
N HIS A 45 4.26 -12.95 0.17
CA HIS A 45 3.63 -12.20 -0.92
C HIS A 45 4.63 -11.86 -2.03
N ASP A 46 4.13 -11.82 -3.27
CA ASP A 46 4.87 -11.41 -4.46
C ASP A 46 5.06 -9.88 -4.50
N LEU A 47 5.79 -9.36 -3.52
CA LEU A 47 6.11 -7.95 -3.35
C LEU A 47 7.51 -7.67 -3.87
N SER A 48 7.66 -6.54 -4.56
CA SER A 48 8.97 -5.98 -4.87
C SER A 48 9.68 -5.52 -3.60
N GLU A 49 11.01 -5.46 -3.65
CA GLU A 49 11.82 -4.98 -2.52
C GLU A 49 11.43 -3.56 -2.07
N ALA A 50 11.00 -2.71 -3.00
CA ALA A 50 10.51 -1.36 -2.67
C ALA A 50 9.20 -1.40 -1.86
N GLU A 51 8.30 -2.33 -2.15
CA GLU A 51 7.04 -2.50 -1.43
C GLU A 51 7.26 -3.11 -0.05
N LYS A 52 8.13 -4.12 0.05
CA LYS A 52 8.52 -4.72 1.34
C LYS A 52 9.13 -3.67 2.25
N SER A 53 10.10 -2.92 1.74
CA SER A 53 10.77 -1.85 2.49
C SER A 53 9.78 -0.77 2.94
N ALA A 54 8.85 -0.34 2.07
CA ALA A 54 7.84 0.65 2.43
C ALA A 54 6.87 0.14 3.50
N LEU A 55 6.46 -1.12 3.44
CA LEU A 55 5.60 -1.76 4.44
C LEU A 55 6.28 -1.86 5.82
N LEU A 56 7.51 -2.35 5.86
CA LEU A 56 8.27 -2.55 7.10
C LEU A 56 8.68 -1.23 7.77
N SER A 57 9.16 -0.27 6.98
CA SER A 57 9.49 1.07 7.48
C SER A 57 8.26 1.88 7.88
N GLY A 58 7.09 1.56 7.30
CA GLY A 58 5.88 2.37 7.45
C GLY A 58 5.94 3.68 6.68
N ASP A 59 6.69 3.74 5.57
CA ASP A 59 6.73 4.91 4.70
C ASP A 59 5.42 5.05 3.91
N ILE A 60 4.46 5.74 4.53
CA ILE A 60 3.13 6.02 3.98
C ILE A 60 3.21 6.70 2.62
N ARG A 61 4.14 7.65 2.43
CA ARG A 61 4.29 8.38 1.15
C ARG A 61 4.74 7.42 0.06
N ARG A 62 5.71 6.56 0.36
CA ARG A 62 6.17 5.55 -0.57
C ARG A 62 5.10 4.53 -0.93
N LEU A 63 4.26 4.13 0.04
CA LEU A 63 3.10 3.25 -0.23
C LEU A 63 2.11 3.90 -1.21
N TYR A 64 1.86 5.20 -1.08
CA TYR A 64 1.04 5.94 -2.06
C TYR A 64 1.67 5.91 -3.45
N ASP A 65 2.96 6.19 -3.57
CA ASP A 65 3.67 6.20 -4.85
C ASP A 65 3.72 4.81 -5.52
N LEU A 66 3.73 3.75 -4.72
CA LEU A 66 3.70 2.36 -5.17
C LEU A 66 2.27 1.84 -5.48
N GLY A 67 1.25 2.70 -5.38
CA GLY A 67 -0.12 2.34 -5.76
C GLY A 67 -0.91 1.57 -4.71
N ALA A 68 -0.54 1.68 -3.44
CA ALA A 68 -1.40 1.22 -2.36
C ALA A 68 -2.67 2.07 -2.25
N ASN A 69 -3.77 1.41 -1.90
CA ASN A 69 -5.06 2.05 -1.70
C ASN A 69 -5.01 2.94 -0.43
N PRO A 70 -5.32 4.25 -0.54
CA PRO A 70 -5.38 5.18 0.58
C PRO A 70 -6.19 4.69 1.79
N TYR A 71 -7.30 3.99 1.52
CA TYR A 71 -8.18 3.47 2.56
C TYR A 71 -7.50 2.37 3.38
N LEU A 72 -6.78 1.46 2.72
CA LEU A 72 -6.11 0.35 3.39
C LEU A 72 -4.90 0.84 4.19
N ILE A 73 -4.13 1.80 3.65
CA ILE A 73 -3.03 2.43 4.39
C ILE A 73 -3.56 3.02 5.70
N ARG A 74 -4.66 3.79 5.66
CA ARG A 74 -5.29 4.37 6.85
C ARG A 74 -5.77 3.32 7.85
N ARG A 75 -6.09 2.10 7.42
CA ARG A 75 -6.59 1.05 8.31
C ARG A 75 -5.48 0.30 9.02
N VAL A 76 -4.30 0.18 8.39
CA VAL A 76 -3.15 -0.57 8.93
C VAL A 76 -2.16 0.35 9.67
N PHE A 77 -1.93 1.57 9.16
CA PHE A 77 -0.86 2.46 9.62
C PHE A 77 -1.34 3.66 10.45
N ARG A 78 -2.66 3.90 10.56
CA ARG A 78 -3.14 4.97 11.43
C ARG A 78 -2.96 4.54 12.90
N PRO A 79 -2.33 5.37 13.75
CA PRO A 79 -2.33 5.14 15.18
C PRO A 79 -3.78 5.05 15.67
N ARG A 80 -4.13 4.00 16.42
CA ARG A 80 -5.33 4.08 17.25
C ARG A 80 -5.06 5.21 18.24
N PHE A 81 -5.96 6.18 18.30
CA PHE A 81 -5.93 7.16 19.38
C PHE A 81 -5.85 6.38 20.70
N PRO A 82 -4.87 6.67 21.58
CA PRO A 82 -4.95 6.17 22.94
C PRO A 82 -6.24 6.74 23.52
N ILE A 83 -7.11 5.85 23.99
CA ILE A 83 -8.26 6.22 24.84
C ILE A 83 -7.71 6.41 26.25
#